data_AF-A0A371GW86-F1
#
_entry.id   AF-A0A371GW86-F1
#
_cell.length_a   1.000
_cell.length_b   1.000
_cell.length_c   1.000
_cell.angle_alpha   90.00
_cell.angle_beta   90.00
_cell.angle_gamma   90.00
#
_symmetry.space_group_name_H-M   'P 1'
#
loop_
_entity.id
_entity.type
_entity.pdbx_description
1 polymer ?
#
loop_
_entity_poly.entity_id
_entity_poly.type
_entity_poly.pdbx_seq_one_letter_code
_entity_poly.pdbx_strand_id
1 'polypeptide(L)' 'MVMVEDDIEQNHKELRKRLQFLEDRLRAIEGIKKYNFKALDLCLVANVTIPHKFKVPDFDKYKGNSCPRNHLISYC' A
#
# COMPACT_ATOMS: atom_id res chain seq x y z
N MET A 1 -9.34 46.36 2.42
CA MET A 1 -10.28 45.21 2.52
C MET A 1 -9.86 44.09 1.58
N VAL A 2 -9.52 44.39 0.31
CA VAL A 2 -9.07 43.41 -0.71
C VAL A 2 -7.89 42.51 -0.26
N MET A 3 -6.88 43.06 0.42
CA MET A 3 -5.71 42.25 0.86
C MET A 3 -6.05 41.14 1.88
N VAL A 4 -7.17 41.26 2.60
CA VAL A 4 -7.60 40.24 3.57
C VAL A 4 -8.27 39.06 2.87
N GLU A 5 -8.94 39.31 1.75
CA GLU A 5 -9.59 38.27 0.95
C GLU A 5 -8.55 37.42 0.20
N ASP A 6 -7.50 38.05 -0.32
CA ASP A 6 -6.37 37.37 -0.98
C ASP A 6 -5.59 36.45 -0.02
N ASP A 7 -5.38 36.89 1.23
CA ASP A 7 -4.71 36.09 2.27
C ASP A 7 -5.53 34.85 2.66
N ILE A 8 -6.85 34.97 2.72
CA ILE A 8 -7.76 33.85 3.01
C ILE A 8 -7.74 32.83 1.87
N GLU A 9 -7.77 33.28 0.61
CA GLU A 9 -7.76 32.40 -0.55
C GLU A 9 -6.42 31.66 -0.68
N GLN A 10 -5.31 32.33 -0.42
CA GLN A 10 -3.99 31.71 -0.43
C GLN A 10 -3.83 30.67 0.69
N ASN A 11 -4.32 30.96 1.89
CA ASN A 11 -4.30 30.01 3.00
C ASN A 11 -5.17 28.77 2.70
N HIS A 12 -6.34 28.96 2.09
CA HIS A 12 -7.20 27.85 1.68
C HIS A 12 -6.55 26.97 0.61
N LYS A 13 -5.81 27.56 -0.34
CA LYS A 13 -5.04 26.83 -1.35
C LYS A 13 -3.89 26.03 -0.73
N GLU A 14 -3.19 26.59 0.24
CA GLU A 14 -2.13 25.90 0.97
C GLU A 14 -2.67 24.75 1.83
N LEU A 15 -3.78 24.96 2.52
CA LEU A 15 -4.47 23.90 3.29
C LEU A 15 -4.87 22.72 2.41
N ARG A 16 -5.41 22.97 1.21
CA ARG A 16 -5.74 21.91 0.24
C ARG A 16 -4.52 21.12 -0.20
N LYS A 17 -3.40 21.78 -0.48
CA LYS A 17 -2.14 21.10 -0.86
C LYS A 17 -1.64 20.21 0.27
N ARG A 18 -1.68 20.68 1.52
CA ARG A 18 -1.28 19.90 2.70
C ARG A 18 -2.19 18.70 2.90
N LEU A 19 -3.50 18.86 2.74
CA LEU A 19 -4.45 17.77 2.83
C LEU A 19 -4.18 16.71 1.76
N GLN A 20 -4.00 17.11 0.50
CA GLN A 20 -3.69 16.19 -0.60
C GLN A 20 -2.39 15.42 -0.33
N PHE A 21 -1.35 16.12 0.16
CA PHE A 21 -0.09 15.48 0.52
C PHE A 21 -0.24 14.42 1.62
N LEU A 22 -1.08 14.68 2.63
CA LEU A 22 -1.38 13.70 3.68
C LEU A 22 -2.17 12.51 3.14
N GLU A 23 -3.17 12.74 2.28
CA GLU A 23 -3.96 11.68 1.63
C GLU A 23 -3.09 10.78 0.76
N ASP A 24 -2.16 11.35 -0.01
CA ASP A 24 -1.24 10.60 -0.87
C ASP A 24 -0.28 9.75 -0.04
N ARG A 25 0.24 10.30 1.07
CA ARG A 25 1.08 9.56 2.01
C ARG A 25 0.32 8.42 2.69
N LEU A 26 -0.91 8.66 3.12
CA LEU A 26 -1.75 7.62 3.71
C LEU A 26 -2.01 6.51 2.69
N ARG A 27 -2.33 6.85 1.44
CA ARG A 27 -2.53 5.87 0.35
C ARG A 27 -1.27 5.04 0.08
N ALA A 28 -0.09 5.66 0.12
CA ALA A 28 1.17 4.95 -0.04
C ALA A 28 1.44 3.96 1.14
N ILE A 29 1.09 4.34 2.37
CA ILE A 29 1.25 3.51 3.57
C ILE A 29 0.21 2.38 3.62
N GLU A 30 -1.06 2.68 3.32
CA GLU A 30 -2.12 1.65 3.26
C GLU A 30 -1.84 0.59 2.19
N GLY A 31 -1.03 0.94 1.18
CA GLY A 31 -0.71 0.08 0.07
C GLY A 31 -1.94 -0.25 -0.78
N ILE A 32 -1.83 -1.27 -1.62
CA ILE A 32 -2.94 -1.72 -2.45
C ILE A 32 -3.84 -2.61 -1.57
N LYS A 33 -5.00 -2.13 -1.13
CA LYS A 33 -6.08 -2.94 -0.50
C LYS A 33 -6.75 -3.93 -1.49
N LYS A 34 -6.01 -4.46 -2.47
CA LYS A 34 -6.50 -5.50 -3.38
C LYS A 34 -6.11 -6.85 -2.81
N TYR A 35 -7.04 -7.46 -2.10
CA TYR A 35 -6.92 -8.84 -1.63
C TYR A 35 -7.17 -9.88 -2.75
N ASN A 36 -7.29 -9.45 -4.01
CA ASN A 36 -7.63 -10.30 -5.15
C ASN A 36 -6.47 -10.42 -6.17
N PHE A 37 -5.23 -10.59 -5.70
CA PHE A 37 -4.15 -10.99 -6.59
C PHE A 37 -4.36 -12.46 -6.97
N LYS A 38 -4.38 -12.77 -8.26
CA LYS A 38 -4.24 -14.17 -8.70
C LYS A 38 -2.80 -14.59 -8.38
N ALA A 39 -2.57 -15.85 -8.04
CA ALA A 39 -1.22 -16.34 -7.75
C ALA A 39 -0.21 -16.05 -8.89
N LEU A 40 -0.70 -15.92 -10.12
CA LEU A 40 0.08 -15.48 -11.30
C LEU A 40 0.60 -14.05 -11.19
N ASP A 41 -0.16 -13.13 -10.57
CA ASP A 41 0.23 -11.73 -10.40
C ASP A 41 1.35 -11.54 -9.36
N LEU A 42 1.54 -12.53 -8.49
CA LEU A 42 2.56 -12.55 -7.44
C LEU A 42 3.82 -13.31 -7.84
N CYS A 43 3.83 -13.93 -9.03
CA CYS A 43 4.93 -14.77 -9.44
C CYS A 43 6.12 -13.90 -9.90
N LEU A 44 7.22 -13.95 -9.15
CA LEU A 44 8.47 -13.26 -9.49
C LEU A 44 9.17 -13.85 -10.73
N VAL A 45 8.73 -15.03 -11.18
CA VAL A 45 9.29 -15.76 -12.32
C VAL A 45 8.20 -15.94 -13.37
N ALA A 46 8.45 -15.47 -14.59
CA ALA A 46 7.54 -15.70 -15.72
C ALA A 46 7.52 -17.20 -16.08
N ASN A 47 6.33 -17.74 -16.38
CA ASN A 47 6.07 -19.13 -16.78
C ASN A 47 6.15 -20.22 -15.70
N VAL A 48 5.86 -19.90 -14.44
CA VAL A 48 5.68 -20.93 -13.40
C VAL A 48 4.33 -21.62 -13.58
N THR A 49 4.36 -22.90 -13.94
CA THR A 49 3.18 -23.77 -13.90
C THR A 49 2.88 -24.14 -12.44
N ILE A 50 1.84 -23.56 -11.87
CA ILE A 50 1.36 -23.95 -10.54
C ILE A 50 0.73 -25.35 -10.66
N PRO A 51 1.23 -26.38 -9.95
CA PRO A 51 0.62 -27.70 -9.98
C PRO A 51 -0.83 -27.65 -9.50
N HIS A 52 -1.72 -28.45 -10.09
CA HIS A 52 -3.15 -28.52 -9.68
C HIS A 52 -3.35 -28.91 -8.20
N LYS A 53 -2.33 -29.50 -7.56
CA LYS A 53 -2.34 -29.89 -6.14
C LYS A 53 -1.58 -28.92 -5.23
N PHE A 54 -1.16 -27.76 -5.74
CA PHE A 54 -0.48 -26.76 -4.94
C PHE A 54 -1.43 -26.21 -3.89
N LYS A 55 -1.15 -26.52 -2.62
CA LYS A 55 -1.83 -25.89 -1.48
C LYS A 55 -1.12 -24.58 -1.20
N VAL A 56 -1.89 -23.50 -1.12
CA VAL A 56 -1.37 -22.25 -0.58
C VAL A 56 -1.08 -22.50 0.91
N PRO A 57 0.15 -22.23 1.41
CA PRO A 57 0.42 -22.29 2.84
C PRO A 57 -0.50 -21.34 3.60
N ASP A 58 -0.96 -21.74 4.78
CA ASP A 58 -1.68 -20.82 5.67
C ASP A 58 -0.68 -19.80 6.21
N PHE A 59 -0.82 -18.54 5.77
CA PHE A 59 0.03 -17.45 6.22
C PHE A 59 -0.61 -16.71 7.40
N ASP A 60 0.09 -16.63 8.52
CA ASP A 60 -0.27 -15.69 9.58
C ASP A 60 -0.10 -14.25 9.06
N LYS A 61 -1.05 -13.40 9.41
CA LYS A 61 -0.96 -11.96 9.16
C LYS A 61 0.33 -11.42 9.81
N TYR A 62 1.13 -10.74 9.01
CA TYR A 62 2.36 -10.12 9.50
C TYR A 62 2.06 -9.12 10.62
N LYS A 63 2.69 -9.34 11.78
CA LYS A 63 2.42 -8.60 13.03
C LYS A 63 3.14 -7.26 13.12
N GLY A 64 4.03 -6.94 12.18
CA GLY A 64 4.78 -5.69 12.15
C GLY A 64 5.95 -5.58 13.14
N ASN A 65 6.21 -6.62 13.95
CA ASN A 65 7.24 -6.60 14.99
C ASN A 65 8.48 -7.46 14.67
N SER A 66 8.54 -8.10 13.51
CA SER A 66 9.67 -8.92 13.03
C SER A 66 10.16 -8.45 11.67
N CYS A 67 11.30 -8.91 11.16
CA CYS A 67 11.71 -8.58 9.80
C CYS A 67 10.74 -9.22 8.77
N PRO A 68 10.13 -8.45 7.84
CA PRO A 68 9.20 -9.00 6.84
C PRO A 68 9.79 -10.15 6.03
N ARG A 69 11.10 -10.06 5.72
CA ARG A 69 11.82 -11.11 4.99
C ARG A 69 11.88 -12.41 5.78
N ASN A 70 12.13 -12.34 7.09
CA ASN A 70 12.19 -13.52 7.95
C ASN A 70 10.80 -14.14 8.16
N HIS A 71 9.75 -13.32 8.23
CA HIS A 71 8.36 -13.79 8.26
C HIS A 71 7.98 -14.55 6.99
N LEU A 72 8.47 -14.15 5.81
CA LEU A 72 8.20 -14.90 4.57
C LEU A 72 8.99 -16.21 4.51
N ILE A 73 10.26 -16.18 4.93
CA ILE A 73 11.13 -17.37 4.91
C ILE A 73 10.63 -18.47 5.86
N SER A 74 9.89 -18.14 6.92
CA SER A 74 9.33 -19.16 7.82
C SER A 74 8.28 -20.07 7.16
N TYR A 75 7.79 -19.74 5.97
CA TYR A 75 6.84 -20.55 5.20
C TYR A 75 7.47 -21.26 3.99
N CYS A 76 8.80 -21.13 3.80
CA CYS A 76 9.57 -21.91 2.84
C CYS A 76 9.98 -23.25 3.46
#